data_AF-A0A1Y5FFP9-F1
#
_entry.id   AF-A0A1Y5FFP9-F1
#
_cell.length_a   1.000
_cell.length_b   1.000
_cell.length_c   1.000
_cell.angle_alpha   90.00
_cell.angle_beta   90.00
_cell.angle_gamma   90.00
#
_symmetry.space_group_name_H-M   'P 1'
#
loop_
_entity.id
_entity.type
_entity.pdbx_description
1 polymer ?
#
loop_
_entity_poly.entity_id
_entity_poly.type
_entity_poly.pdbx_seq_one_letter_code
_entity_poly.pdbx_strand_id
1 'polypeptide(L)' 'MEMSLAQVAFLAAREAKAQTLAPGIFRKAEFYYLKAKSAYKRKYFNKAKQYAILSKKFSEKAEFIAIRKQTLENL' A
#
# COMPACT_ATOMS: atom_id res chain seq x y z
N MET A 1 15.40 3.49 -0.83
CA MET A 1 14.51 4.37 -0.05
C MET A 1 13.03 4.04 -0.31
N GLU A 2 12.71 3.58 -1.51
CA GLU A 2 11.35 3.39 -2.02
C GLU A 2 10.67 2.16 -1.39
N MET A 3 11.43 1.12 -1.07
CA MET A 3 10.93 -0.07 -0.36
C MET A 3 10.46 0.26 1.06
N SER A 4 11.22 1.07 1.81
CA SER A 4 10.84 1.48 3.17
C SER A 4 9.63 2.40 3.14
N LEU A 5 9.56 3.35 2.20
CA LEU A 5 8.39 4.21 2.01
C LEU A 5 7.13 3.40 1.65
N ALA A 6 7.25 2.40 0.76
CA ALA A 6 6.14 1.52 0.41
C ALA A 6 5.65 0.70 1.61
N GLN A 7 6.58 0.23 2.45
CA GLN A 7 6.24 -0.48 3.69
C GLN A 7 5.50 0.44 4.67
N VAL A 8 6.01 1.64 4.93
CA VAL A 8 5.37 2.61 5.83
C VAL A 8 3.96 2.94 5.33
N ALA A 9 3.80 3.26 4.04
CA ALA A 9 2.49 3.54 3.47
C ALA A 9 1.53 2.35 3.58
N PHE A 10 2.01 1.12 3.34
CA PHE A 10 1.18 -0.07 3.46
C PHE A 10 0.71 -0.33 4.92
N LEU A 11 1.59 -0.07 5.89
CA LEU A 11 1.23 -0.16 7.31
C LEU A 11 0.19 0.90 7.70
N ALA A 12 0.38 2.15 7.27
CA ALA A 12 -0.56 3.24 7.52
C ALA A 12 -1.96 2.93 6.94
N ALA A 13 -2.03 2.44 5.70
CA ALA A 13 -3.28 2.01 5.10
C ALA A 13 -3.98 0.90 5.91
N ARG A 14 -3.21 -0.05 6.47
CA ARG A 14 -3.74 -1.13 7.29
C ARG A 14 -4.25 -0.65 8.65
N GLU A 15 -3.55 0.29 9.27
CA GLU A 15 -3.95 0.95 10.53
C GLU A 15 -5.25 1.75 10.35
N ALA A 16 -5.40 2.41 9.19
CA ALA A 16 -6.65 3.05 8.78
C ALA A 16 -7.79 2.07 8.44
N LYS A 17 -7.62 0.76 8.68
CA LYS A 17 -8.58 -0.31 8.36
C LYS A 17 -8.95 -0.36 6.86
N ALA A 18 -8.03 0.00 5.97
CA ALA A 18 -8.31 -0.01 4.52
C ALA A 18 -8.62 -1.41 3.96
N GLN A 19 -8.22 -2.48 4.65
CA GLN A 19 -8.61 -3.85 4.32
C GLN A 19 -10.13 -4.08 4.38
N THR A 20 -10.86 -3.36 5.24
CA THR A 20 -12.33 -3.44 5.33
C THR A 20 -13.00 -2.29 4.59
N LEU A 21 -12.47 -1.08 4.72
CA LEU A 21 -13.10 0.13 4.17
C LEU A 21 -12.77 0.37 2.69
N ALA A 22 -11.61 -0.10 2.21
CA ALA A 22 -11.15 0.06 0.83
C ALA A 22 -10.53 -1.23 0.24
N PRO A 23 -11.18 -2.41 0.36
CA PRO A 23 -10.57 -3.71 0.10
C PRO A 23 -10.00 -3.87 -1.31
N GLY A 24 -10.69 -3.34 -2.32
CA GLY A 24 -10.23 -3.44 -3.72
C GLY A 24 -8.92 -2.70 -3.98
N ILE A 25 -8.72 -1.53 -3.37
CA ILE A 25 -7.48 -0.74 -3.52
C ILE A 25 -6.39 -1.33 -2.62
N PHE A 26 -6.74 -1.73 -1.39
CA PHE A 26 -5.81 -2.34 -0.45
C PHE A 26 -5.18 -3.64 -1.01
N ARG A 27 -5.98 -4.51 -1.64
CA ARG A 27 -5.45 -5.73 -2.30
C ARG A 27 -4.47 -5.40 -3.43
N LYS A 28 -4.68 -4.31 -4.18
CA LYS A 28 -3.71 -3.87 -5.21
C LYS A 28 -2.41 -3.41 -4.55
N ALA A 29 -2.49 -2.65 -3.46
CA ALA A 29 -1.32 -2.23 -2.70
C ALA A 29 -0.52 -3.43 -2.19
N GLU A 30 -1.20 -4.42 -1.61
CA GLU A 30 -0.60 -5.67 -1.12
C GLU A 30 0.05 -6.48 -2.24
N PHE A 31 -0.63 -6.65 -3.37
CA PHE A 31 -0.08 -7.35 -4.54
C PHE A 31 1.25 -6.75 -4.99
N TYR A 32 1.31 -5.43 -5.14
CA TYR A 32 2.55 -4.76 -5.55
C TYR A 32 3.62 -4.79 -4.46
N TYR A 33 3.23 -4.71 -3.18
CA TYR A 33 4.15 -4.83 -2.05
C TYR A 33 4.85 -6.20 -2.04
N LEU A 34 4.08 -7.28 -2.23
CA LEU A 34 4.61 -8.64 -2.31
C LEU A 34 5.52 -8.83 -3.54
N LYS A 35 5.14 -8.28 -4.70
CA LYS A 35 5.99 -8.28 -5.89
C LYS A 35 7.30 -7.51 -5.67
N ALA A 36 7.24 -6.36 -4.98
CA ALA A 36 8.42 -5.58 -4.64
C ALA A 36 9.38 -6.37 -3.73
N LYS A 37 8.86 -7.00 -2.66
CA LYS A 37 9.65 -7.86 -1.76
C LYS A 37 10.29 -9.03 -2.50
N SER A 38 9.53 -9.70 -3.36
CA SER A 38 10.02 -10.82 -4.16
C SER A 38 11.13 -10.40 -5.12
N ALA A 39 10.95 -9.29 -5.86
CA ALA A 39 11.96 -8.75 -6.77
C ALA A 39 13.22 -8.28 -6.02
N TYR A 40 13.06 -7.66 -4.85
CA TYR A 40 14.18 -7.21 -4.01
C TYR A 40 15.02 -8.41 -3.53
N LYS A 41 14.37 -9.48 -3.06
CA LYS A 41 15.06 -10.73 -2.65
C LYS A 41 15.86 -11.36 -3.81
N ARG A 42 15.37 -11.23 -5.05
CA ARG A 42 16.05 -11.69 -6.28
C ARG A 42 17.11 -10.71 -6.80
N LYS A 43 17.40 -9.62 -6.08
CA LYS A 43 18.34 -8.55 -6.49
C LYS A 43 17.93 -7.79 -7.77
N TYR A 44 16.65 -7.86 -8.16
CA TYR A 44 16.12 -7.08 -9.28
C TYR A 44 15.70 -5.69 -8.81
N PHE A 45 16.68 -4.84 -8.47
CA PHE A 45 16.44 -3.58 -7.77
C PHE A 45 15.57 -2.58 -8.55
N ASN A 46 15.78 -2.44 -9.86
CA ASN A 46 14.96 -1.55 -10.69
C ASN A 46 13.50 -1.97 -10.72
N LYS A 47 13.25 -3.28 -10.85
CA LYS A 47 11.90 -3.86 -10.84
C LYS A 47 11.26 -3.76 -9.46
N ALA A 48 12.03 -4.01 -8.40
CA ALA A 48 11.58 -3.81 -7.02
C ALA A 48 11.17 -2.36 -6.77
N LYS A 49 11.95 -1.38 -7.25
CA LYS A 49 11.64 0.04 -7.15
C LYS A 49 10.33 0.40 -7.86
N GLN A 50 10.12 -0.10 -9.08
CA GLN A 50 8.86 0.13 -9.80
C GLN A 50 7.64 -0.42 -9.03
N TYR A 51 7.74 -1.64 -8.50
CA TYR A 51 6.68 -2.22 -7.69
C TYR A 51 6.48 -1.49 -6.36
N ALA A 52 7.54 -1.01 -5.72
CA ALA A 52 7.45 -0.23 -4.49
C ALA A 52 6.72 1.10 -4.71
N ILE A 53 6.98 1.80 -5.82
CA ILE A 53 6.26 3.02 -6.19
C ILE A 53 4.77 2.75 -6.38
N LEU A 54 4.41 1.66 -7.07
CA LEU A 54 3.02 1.27 -7.26
C LEU A 54 2.35 0.90 -5.93
N SER A 55 3.03 0.10 -5.11
CA SER A 55 2.55 -0.26 -3.77
C SER A 55 2.27 0.99 -2.93
N LYS A 56 3.23 1.91 -2.84
CA LYS A 56 3.08 3.19 -2.14
C LYS A 56 1.83 3.95 -2.62
N LYS A 57 1.70 4.15 -3.93
CA LYS A 57 0.58 4.89 -4.54
C LYS A 57 -0.79 4.28 -4.20
N PHE A 58 -0.90 2.95 -4.26
CA PHE A 58 -2.15 2.28 -3.91
C PHE A 58 -2.40 2.28 -2.40
N SER A 59 -1.36 2.17 -1.57
CA SER A 59 -1.48 2.27 -0.12
C SER A 59 -2.02 3.64 0.32
N GLU A 60 -1.41 4.74 -0.15
CA GLU A 60 -1.85 6.11 0.17
C GLU A 60 -3.30 6.36 -0.27
N LYS A 61 -3.67 5.84 -1.46
CA LYS A 61 -5.05 5.92 -1.93
C LYS A 61 -6.02 5.12 -1.06
N ALA A 62 -5.62 3.92 -0.62
CA ALA A 62 -6.44 3.07 0.24
C ALA A 62 -6.64 3.72 1.61
N GLU A 63 -5.57 4.26 2.19
CA GLU A 63 -5.56 5.01 3.44
C GLU A 63 -6.52 6.21 3.37
N PHE A 64 -6.39 7.06 2.35
CA PHE A 64 -7.28 8.21 2.17
C PHE A 64 -8.76 7.82 2.10
N ILE A 65 -9.09 6.79 1.32
CA ILE A 65 -10.48 6.31 1.19
C ILE A 65 -10.98 5.77 2.53
N ALA A 66 -10.15 5.02 3.24
CA ALA A 66 -10.51 4.42 4.52
C ALA A 66 -10.77 5.50 5.59
N ILE A 67 -9.86 6.46 5.73
CA ILE A 67 -10.03 7.62 6.63
C ILE A 67 -11.31 8.37 6.27
N ARG A 68 -11.53 8.70 4.99
CA ARG A 68 -12.72 9.42 4.55
C ARG A 68 -14.02 8.68 4.91
N LYS A 69 -14.07 7.35 4.70
CA LYS A 69 -15.23 6.54 5.07
C LYS A 69 -15.44 6.51 6.58
N GLN A 70 -14.37 6.29 7.34
CA GLN A 70 -14.43 6.29 8.79
C GLN A 70 -14.91 7.63 9.35
N THR A 71 -14.46 8.76 8.79
CA THR A 71 -14.93 10.09 9.21
C THR A 71 -16.41 10.32 8.89
N LEU A 72 -16.89 9.87 7.72
CA LEU A 72 -18.29 9.99 7.33
C LEU A 72 -19.23 9.09 8.14
N GLU A 73 -18.77 7.91 8.57
CA GLU A 73 -19.55 7.02 9.46
C GLU A 73 -19.65 7.57 10.89
N ASN A 74 -18.71 8.43 11.31
CA ASN A 74 -18.66 9.02 12.65
C ASN A 74 -19.32 10.40 12.74
N LEU A 75 -19.94 10.88 11.65
CA LEU A 75 -20.61 12.18 11.55
C LEU A 75 -22.13 12.01 11.68
#